data_AF-A0A447XTD2-F1
#
_entry.id   AF-A0A447XTD2-F1
#
_cell.length_a   1.000
_cell.length_b   1.000
_cell.length_c   1.000
_cell.angle_alpha   90.00
_cell.angle_beta   90.00
_cell.angle_gamma   90.00
#
_symmetry.space_group_name_H-M   'P 1'
#
loop_
_entity.id
_entity.type
_entity.pdbx_description
1 polymer ?
#
loop_
_entity_poly.entity_id
_entity_poly.type
_entity_poly.pdbx_seq_one_letter_code
_entity_poly.pdbx_strand_id
1 'polypeptide(L)' 'MMKSLSPPCLALLVSGCQIDPYTHAPTLTSTDWYDVGMEDAISAAP' A
#
# COMPACT_ATOMS: atom_id res chain seq x y z
N MET A 1 11.03 -20.78 15.32
CA MET A 1 10.08 -20.28 16.35
C MET A 1 9.33 -19.09 15.77
N MET A 2 8.06 -19.28 15.40
CA MET A 2 7.18 -18.18 14.98
C MET A 2 6.70 -17.48 16.24
N LYS A 3 7.05 -16.20 16.40
CA LYS A 3 6.59 -15.37 17.51
C LYS A 3 5.09 -15.13 17.31
N SER A 4 4.26 -15.53 18.27
CA SER A 4 2.83 -15.24 18.21
C SER A 4 2.63 -13.73 18.13
N LEU A 5 1.97 -13.28 17.06
CA LEU A 5 1.72 -11.87 16.85
C LEU A 5 0.67 -11.43 17.89
N SER A 6 0.99 -10.41 18.68
CA SER A 6 0.06 -9.93 19.70
C SER A 6 -1.21 -9.37 19.01
N PRO A 7 -2.41 -9.52 19.62
CA PRO A 7 -3.66 -8.98 19.06
C PRO A 7 -3.60 -7.51 18.60
N PRO A 8 -2.96 -6.57 19.34
CA PRO A 8 -2.83 -5.20 18.86
C PRO A 8 -1.93 -5.07 17.62
N CYS A 9 -0.87 -5.88 17.50
CA CYS A 9 -0.07 -5.91 16.29
C CYS A 9 -0.89 -6.40 15.09
N LEU A 10 -1.77 -7.39 15.28
CA LEU A 10 -2.65 -7.87 14.21
C LEU A 10 -3.63 -6.78 13.77
N ALA A 11 -4.22 -6.04 14.71
CA ALA A 11 -5.12 -4.93 14.39
C ALA A 11 -4.42 -3.80 13.60
N LEU A 12 -3.16 -3.49 13.93
CA LEU A 12 -2.36 -2.49 13.20
C LEU A 12 -2.03 -2.95 11.77
N LEU A 13 -1.66 -4.22 11.60
CA LEU A 13 -1.38 -4.77 10.28
C LEU A 13 -2.64 -4.77 9.39
N VAL A 14 -3.79 -5.20 9.93
CA VAL A 14 -5.04 -5.24 9.16
C VAL A 14 -5.52 -3.82 8.81
N SER A 15 -5.39 -2.86 9.73
CA SER A 15 -5.74 -1.46 9.47
C SER A 15 -4.88 -0.84 8.36
N GLY A 16 -3.56 -1.06 8.40
CA GLY A 16 -2.64 -0.54 7.38
C GLY A 16 -2.78 -1.21 6.02
N CYS A 17 -3.09 -2.51 5.97
CA CYS A 17 -3.29 -3.24 4.72
C CYS A 17 -4.56 -2.85 3.96
N GLN A 18 -5.53 -2.20 4.63
CA GLN A 18 -6.79 -1.77 4.01
C GLN A 18 -6.76 -0.32 3.51
N ILE A 19 -5.74 0.44 3.90
CA ILE A 19 -5.59 1.83 3.44
C ILE A 19 -4.93 1.79 2.07
N ASP A 20 -5.68 2.17 1.04
CA ASP A 20 -5.08 2.44 -0.26
C ASP A 20 -4.01 3.54 -0.07
N PRO A 21 -2.75 3.30 -0.45
CA PRO A 21 -1.63 4.20 -0.17
C PRO A 21 -1.80 5.59 -0.80
N TYR A 22 -2.76 5.74 -1.71
CA TYR A 22 -3.05 6.94 -2.46
C TYR A 22 -4.42 7.55 -2.10
N THR A 23 -5.05 7.11 -0.99
CA THR A 23 -6.28 7.73 -0.44
C THR A 23 -6.15 9.26 -0.26
N HIS A 24 -4.94 9.75 -0.01
CA HIS A 24 -4.64 11.17 0.13
C HIS A 24 -3.80 11.73 -1.02
N ALA A 25 -3.70 11.00 -2.14
CA ALA A 25 -2.99 11.50 -3.30
C ALA A 25 -3.67 12.77 -3.82
N PRO A 26 -2.92 13.86 -4.04
CA PRO A 26 -3.49 15.06 -4.62
C PRO A 26 -3.99 14.74 -6.03
N THR A 27 -5.20 15.20 -6.37
CA THR A 27 -5.74 15.17 -7.74
C THR A 27 -4.94 16.14 -8.60
N LEU A 28 -3.72 15.75 -8.96
CA LEU A 28 -2.82 16.58 -9.74
C LEU A 28 -3.21 16.53 -11.21
N THR A 29 -3.57 17.70 -11.72
CA THR A 29 -3.80 18.00 -13.13
C THR A 29 -2.69 17.44 -14.02
N SER A 30 -3.08 16.62 -15.00
CA SER A 30 -2.35 16.18 -16.20
C SER A 30 -1.53 14.88 -16.18
N THR A 31 -1.05 14.36 -15.03
CA THR A 31 -0.35 13.07 -15.02
C THR A 31 -0.81 12.23 -13.84
N ASP A 32 -1.36 11.06 -14.15
CA ASP A 32 -1.75 10.06 -13.15
C ASP A 32 -0.50 9.31 -12.66
N TRP A 33 0.07 9.80 -11.57
CA TRP A 33 1.23 9.16 -10.93
C TRP A 33 0.85 7.88 -10.15
N TYR A 34 -0.45 7.62 -9.95
CA TYR A 34 -0.93 6.36 -9.37
C TYR A 34 -0.62 5.22 -10.33
N ASP A 35 -1.16 5.32 -11.55
CA ASP A 35 -1.02 4.29 -12.58
C ASP A 35 0.45 4.09 -12.96
N VAL A 36 1.22 5.18 -13.12
CA VAL A 36 2.65 5.10 -13.45
C VAL A 36 3.43 4.36 -12.36
N GLY A 37 3.19 4.68 -11.08
CA GLY A 37 3.88 4.01 -9.97
C GLY A 37 3.47 2.54 -9.80
N MET A 38 2.20 2.22 -10.07
CA MET A 38 1.69 0.85 -10.05
C MET A 38 2.32 -0.01 -11.15
N GLU A 39 2.36 0.49 -12.38
CA GLU A 39 2.97 -0.21 -13.52
C GLU A 39 4.47 -0.43 -13.31
N ASP A 40 5.20 0.55 -12.78
CA ASP A 40 6.63 0.40 -12.44
C ASP A 40 6.86 -0.66 -11.35
N ALA A 41 5.98 -0.73 -10.35
CA ALA A 41 6.07 -1.72 -9.27
C ALA A 41 5.76 -3.16 -9.76
N ILE A 42 4.83 -3.30 -10.71
CA ILE A 42 4.45 -4.60 -11.30
C ILE A 42 5.49 -5.05 -12.34
N SER A 43 6.06 -4.11 -13.11
CA SER A 43 7.11 -4.39 -14.09
C SER A 43 8.41 -4.93 -13.45
N ALA A 44 8.57 -4.81 -12.13
CA ALA A 44 9.70 -5.37 -11.39
C ALA A 44 9.49 -6.84 -10.96
N ALA A 45 8.32 -7.44 -11.23
CA ALA A 45 8.07 -8.86 -10.97
C ALA A 45 8.74 -9.73 -12.07
N PRO A 46 9.53 -10.76 -11.71
CA PRO A 46 10.16 -11.67 -12.66
C PRO A 46 9.16 -12.54 -13.43
#